data_AF-A0A2G4EWX4-F1
#
_entry.id   AF-A0A2G4EWX4-F1
#
_cell.length_a   1.000
_cell.length_b   1.000
_cell.length_c   1.000
_cell.angle_alpha   90.00
_cell.angle_beta   90.00
_cell.angle_gamma   90.00
#
_symmetry.space_group_name_H-M   'P 1'
#
loop_
_entity.id
_entity.type
_entity.pdbx_description
1 polymer ?
#
loop_
_entity_poly.entity_id
_entity_poly.type
_entity_poly.pdbx_seq_one_letter_code
_entity_poly.pdbx_strand_id
1 'polypeptide(L)'
;MNNVKAPTSRSYQELLIASLRNAQEAAGYIEVTLTEASDEPKLLQMVLKDVIDSRLKFHNLSESAKLQWEKLDKMLTASSGSEIYCFVELLEALGFKLGITVEDGELGGDSESMIEESKLSRETANL
;
A
#
# COMPACT_ATOMS: atom_id res chain seq x y z
N MET A 1 -43.31 3.77 13.34
CA MET A 1 -42.13 2.88 13.46
C MET A 1 -40.99 3.57 12.73
N ASN A 2 -39.92 3.92 13.45
CA ASN A 2 -38.79 4.66 12.88
C ASN A 2 -38.06 3.80 11.85
N ASN A 3 -37.79 4.37 10.68
CA ASN A 3 -36.95 3.77 9.65
C ASN A 3 -35.51 3.70 10.18
N VAL A 4 -35.12 2.58 10.76
CA VAL A 4 -33.73 2.29 11.06
C VAL A 4 -33.04 1.99 9.73
N LYS A 5 -32.38 3.01 9.17
CA LYS A 5 -31.42 2.85 8.07
C LYS A 5 -30.24 2.07 8.65
N ALA A 6 -30.24 0.75 8.50
CA ALA A 6 -29.09 -0.07 8.86
C ALA A 6 -27.86 0.45 8.08
N PRO A 7 -26.66 0.53 8.71
CA PRO A 7 -25.46 0.92 7.99
C PRO A 7 -25.25 -0.06 6.84
N THR A 8 -25.12 0.44 5.61
CA THR A 8 -24.71 -0.38 4.46
C THR A 8 -23.33 -0.94 4.77
N SER A 9 -23.18 -2.26 4.80
CA SER A 9 -21.87 -2.90 4.96
C SER A 9 -20.93 -2.30 3.90
N ARG A 10 -19.82 -1.69 4.33
CA ARG A 10 -18.75 -1.34 3.38
C ARG A 10 -18.38 -2.62 2.62
N SER A 11 -18.16 -2.51 1.31
CA SER A 11 -17.74 -3.67 0.53
C SER A 11 -16.43 -4.21 1.11
N TYR A 12 -16.24 -5.54 1.08
CA TYR A 12 -15.02 -6.17 1.59
C TYR A 12 -13.75 -5.52 1.01
N GLN A 13 -13.78 -5.20 -0.29
CA GLN A 13 -12.69 -4.52 -0.98
C GLN A 13 -12.41 -3.13 -0.39
N GLU A 14 -13.43 -2.35 -0.06
CA GLU A 14 -13.21 -1.04 0.59
C GLU A 14 -12.55 -1.15 1.95
N LEU A 15 -12.89 -2.19 2.72
CA LEU A 15 -12.28 -2.47 4.01
C LEU A 15 -10.82 -2.93 3.85
N LEU A 16 -10.55 -3.82 2.89
CA LEU A 16 -9.20 -4.27 2.55
C LEU A 16 -8.32 -3.07 2.16
N ILE A 17 -8.75 -2.30 1.16
CA ILE A 17 -8.02 -1.10 0.70
C ILE A 17 -7.80 -0.11 1.85
N ALA A 18 -8.77 0.06 2.76
CA ALA A 18 -8.59 0.92 3.92
C ALA A 18 -7.55 0.37 4.92
N SER A 19 -7.53 -0.95 5.16
CA SER A 19 -6.57 -1.59 6.07
C SER A 19 -5.12 -1.49 5.57
N LEU A 20 -4.91 -1.60 4.25
CA LEU A 20 -3.60 -1.52 3.60
C LEU A 20 -2.95 -0.13 3.67
N ARG A 21 -3.64 0.87 4.23
CA ARG A 21 -3.02 2.14 4.62
C ARG A 21 -1.90 1.91 5.64
N ASN A 22 -2.11 0.97 6.57
CA ASN A 22 -1.09 0.56 7.53
C ASN A 22 0.06 -0.14 6.77
N ALA A 23 1.30 0.31 6.98
CA ALA A 23 2.45 -0.19 6.24
C ALA A 23 2.79 -1.64 6.61
N GLN A 24 2.60 -2.02 7.86
CA GLN A 24 2.82 -3.37 8.37
C GLN A 24 1.78 -4.34 7.77
N GLU A 25 0.51 -3.94 7.69
CA GLU A 25 -0.54 -4.74 7.03
C GLU A 25 -0.23 -4.94 5.55
N ALA A 26 0.19 -3.87 4.85
CA ALA A 26 0.58 -3.97 3.44
C ALA A 26 1.81 -4.87 3.23
N ALA A 27 2.81 -4.76 4.10
CA ALA A 27 4.01 -5.60 4.05
C ALA A 27 3.66 -7.07 4.26
N GLY A 28 2.87 -7.39 5.28
CA GLY A 28 2.41 -8.76 5.55
C GLY A 28 1.57 -9.32 4.41
N TYR A 29 0.70 -8.51 3.80
CA TYR A 29 -0.13 -8.93 2.67
C TYR A 29 0.71 -9.31 1.43
N ILE A 30 1.77 -8.54 1.14
CA ILE A 30 2.72 -8.85 0.06
C ILE A 30 3.58 -10.07 0.41
N GLU A 31 4.10 -10.15 1.64
CA GLU A 31 4.94 -11.27 2.08
C GLU A 31 4.20 -12.60 1.95
N VAL A 32 3.01 -12.70 2.54
CA VAL A 32 2.18 -13.91 2.49
C VAL A 32 1.92 -14.34 1.04
N THR A 33 1.64 -13.37 0.15
CA THR A 33 1.41 -13.65 -1.27
C THR A 33 2.62 -14.29 -1.96
N LEU A 34 3.83 -13.91 -1.56
CA LEU A 34 5.07 -14.44 -2.13
C LEU A 34 5.49 -15.77 -1.47
N THR A 35 5.23 -15.95 -0.18
CA THR A 35 5.73 -17.10 0.59
C THR A 35 4.72 -18.25 0.71
N GLU A 36 3.42 -17.98 0.70
CA GLU A 36 2.39 -19.03 0.75
C GLU A 36 1.96 -19.48 -0.66
N ALA A 37 2.93 -19.49 -1.57
CA ALA A 37 2.81 -19.75 -3.01
C ALA A 37 1.48 -20.45 -3.40
N SER A 38 0.61 -19.68 -4.03
CA SER A 38 -0.60 -20.22 -4.65
C SER A 38 -0.33 -20.35 -6.15
N ASP A 39 -0.80 -21.44 -6.75
CA ASP A 39 -0.77 -21.63 -8.20
C ASP A 39 -1.68 -20.63 -8.95
N GLU A 40 -2.25 -19.64 -8.26
CA GLU A 40 -3.16 -18.66 -8.82
C GLU A 40 -2.40 -17.63 -9.67
N PRO A 41 -2.58 -17.67 -11.01
CA PRO A 41 -1.95 -16.71 -11.88
C PRO A 41 -2.44 -15.31 -11.52
N LYS A 42 -1.53 -14.34 -11.49
CA LYS A 42 -1.81 -12.91 -11.22
C LYS A 42 -2.13 -12.56 -9.77
N LEU A 43 -2.07 -13.49 -8.81
CA LEU A 43 -2.31 -13.16 -7.40
C LEU A 43 -1.39 -12.03 -6.91
N LEU A 44 -0.08 -12.12 -7.19
CA LEU A 44 0.88 -11.06 -6.88
C LEU A 44 0.51 -9.71 -7.52
N GLN A 45 0.08 -9.71 -8.78
CA GLN A 45 -0.33 -8.48 -9.46
C GLN A 45 -1.54 -7.85 -8.77
N MET A 46 -2.54 -8.65 -8.41
CA MET A 46 -3.74 -8.18 -7.71
C MET A 46 -3.39 -7.59 -6.34
N VAL A 47 -2.58 -8.29 -5.54
CA VAL A 47 -2.15 -7.85 -4.21
C VAL A 47 -1.37 -6.53 -4.28
N LEU A 48 -0.41 -6.43 -5.20
CA LEU A 48 0.33 -5.18 -5.40
C LEU A 48 -0.59 -4.05 -5.87
N LYS A 49 -1.56 -4.34 -6.75
CA LYS A 49 -2.55 -3.37 -7.19
C LYS A 49 -3.40 -2.87 -6.01
N ASP A 50 -3.82 -3.74 -5.10
CA ASP A 50 -4.60 -3.34 -3.92
C ASP A 50 -3.81 -2.41 -2.99
N VAL A 51 -2.51 -2.68 -2.81
CA VAL A 51 -1.62 -1.78 -2.08
C VAL A 51 -1.50 -0.44 -2.80
N ILE A 52 -1.29 -0.44 -4.12
CA ILE A 52 -1.22 0.80 -4.93
C ILE A 52 -2.53 1.60 -4.88
N ASP A 53 -3.67 0.94 -5.01
CA ASP A 53 -5.00 1.56 -4.93
C ASP A 53 -5.23 2.18 -3.54
N SER A 54 -4.80 1.50 -2.47
CA SER A 54 -4.76 2.08 -1.13
C SER A 54 -3.90 3.34 -1.09
N ARG A 55 -2.71 3.28 -1.67
CA ARG A 55 -1.80 4.43 -1.64
C ARG A 55 -2.33 5.64 -2.43
N LEU A 56 -2.94 5.38 -3.59
CA LEU A 56 -3.62 6.40 -4.39
C LEU A 56 -4.81 7.02 -3.63
N LYS A 57 -5.65 6.18 -3.00
CA LYS A 57 -6.84 6.61 -2.26
C LYS A 57 -6.50 7.52 -1.07
N PHE A 58 -5.35 7.29 -0.44
CA PHE A 58 -4.89 8.06 0.72
C PHE A 58 -3.79 9.08 0.39
N HIS A 59 -3.57 9.38 -0.89
CA HIS A 59 -2.62 10.40 -1.37
C HIS A 59 -1.19 10.24 -0.83
N ASN A 60 -0.71 9.00 -0.69
CA ASN A 60 0.63 8.68 -0.18
C ASN A 60 1.46 7.82 -1.16
N LEU A 61 1.10 7.83 -2.45
CA LEU A 61 1.90 7.23 -3.51
C LEU A 61 2.81 8.29 -4.15
N SER A 62 4.12 8.08 -4.12
CA SER A 62 5.06 8.95 -4.82
C SER A 62 5.02 8.72 -6.33
N GLU A 63 5.36 9.74 -7.13
CA GLU A 63 5.45 9.59 -8.59
C GLU A 63 6.48 8.53 -9.01
N SER A 64 7.57 8.41 -8.26
CA SER A 64 8.57 7.35 -8.50
C SER A 64 7.97 5.96 -8.30
N ALA A 65 7.20 5.74 -7.23
CA ALA A 65 6.54 4.46 -6.97
C ALA A 65 5.50 4.15 -8.04
N LYS A 66 4.75 5.16 -8.50
CA LYS A 66 3.78 5.02 -9.59
C LYS A 66 4.44 4.57 -10.90
N LEU A 67 5.55 5.20 -11.30
CA LEU A 67 6.28 4.83 -12.52
C LEU A 67 6.83 3.39 -12.43
N GLN A 68 7.36 3.00 -11.27
CA GLN A 68 7.85 1.63 -11.07
C GLN A 68 6.70 0.62 -11.11
N TRP A 69 5.55 0.95 -10.52
CA TRP A 69 4.35 0.13 -10.62
C TRP A 69 3.90 -0.06 -12.07
N GLU A 70 3.79 1.01 -12.87
CA GLU A 70 3.38 0.90 -14.29
C GLU A 70 4.33 0.02 -15.11
N LYS A 71 5.62 0.03 -14.80
CA LYS A 71 6.61 -0.85 -15.43
C LYS A 71 6.42 -2.30 -14.99
N LEU A 72 6.32 -2.53 -13.68
CA LEU A 72 6.18 -3.86 -13.11
C LEU A 72 4.86 -4.52 -13.53
N ASP A 73 3.75 -3.78 -13.51
CA ASP A 73 2.42 -4.26 -13.91
C ASP A 73 2.41 -4.81 -15.34
N LYS A 74 3.13 -4.16 -16.27
CA LYS A 74 3.31 -4.66 -17.64
C LYS A 74 4.09 -5.98 -17.67
N MET A 75 5.14 -6.10 -16.86
CA MET A 75 5.92 -7.34 -16.76
C MET A 75 5.08 -8.47 -16.16
N LEU A 76 4.36 -8.21 -15.06
CA LEU A 76 3.47 -9.17 -14.41
C LEU A 76 2.32 -9.60 -15.33
N THR A 77 1.80 -8.70 -16.16
CA THR A 77 0.78 -9.06 -17.16
C THR A 77 1.33 -10.03 -18.21
N ALA A 78 2.60 -9.87 -18.61
CA ALA A 78 3.23 -10.71 -19.62
C ALA A 78 3.64 -12.08 -19.08
N SER A 79 4.25 -12.13 -17.90
CA SER A 79 4.82 -13.37 -17.33
C SER A 79 3.98 -14.00 -16.22
N SER A 80 2.90 -13.34 -15.79
CA SER A 80 2.14 -13.70 -14.57
C SER A 80 2.99 -13.70 -13.30
N GLY A 81 4.16 -13.04 -13.32
CA GLY A 81 5.09 -12.99 -12.19
C GLY A 81 5.97 -14.23 -12.03
N SER A 82 6.03 -15.11 -13.04
CA SER A 82 6.77 -16.36 -12.97
C SER A 82 8.23 -16.19 -12.56
N GLU A 83 8.93 -15.16 -13.05
CA GLU A 83 10.32 -14.91 -12.68
C GLU A 83 10.49 -14.58 -11.19
N ILE A 84 9.51 -13.93 -10.56
CA ILE A 84 9.56 -13.59 -9.12
C ILE A 84 9.33 -14.86 -8.30
N TYR A 85 8.36 -15.69 -8.67
CA TYR A 85 8.11 -16.95 -7.97
C TYR A 85 9.31 -17.91 -8.09
N CYS A 86 9.88 -18.05 -9.28
CA CYS A 86 11.12 -18.82 -9.48
C CYS A 86 12.27 -18.30 -8.60
N PHE A 87 12.37 -16.99 -8.40
CA PHE A 87 13.38 -16.40 -7.51
C PHE A 87 13.11 -16.75 -6.04
N VAL A 88 11.86 -16.70 -5.58
CA VAL A 88 11.48 -17.10 -4.22
C VAL A 88 11.78 -18.59 -3.99
N GLU A 89 11.38 -19.46 -4.91
CA GLU A 89 11.67 -20.90 -4.86
C GLU A 89 13.18 -21.17 -4.78
N LEU A 90 13.98 -20.42 -5.55
CA LEU A 90 15.44 -20.52 -5.49
C LEU A 90 15.98 -20.13 -4.10
N LEU A 91 15.48 -19.05 -3.49
CA LEU A 91 15.89 -18.65 -2.14
C LEU A 91 15.59 -19.76 -1.13
N GLU A 92 14.41 -20.36 -1.20
CA GLU A 92 14.01 -21.47 -0.33
C GLU A 92 14.89 -22.70 -0.53
N ALA A 93 15.18 -23.07 -1.78
CA ALA A 93 16.07 -24.18 -2.10
C ALA A 93 17.51 -23.96 -1.58
N LEU A 94 17.92 -22.70 -1.45
CA LEU A 94 19.21 -22.31 -0.86
C LEU A 94 19.17 -22.20 0.68
N GLY A 95 18.02 -22.44 1.31
CA GLY A 95 17.84 -22.37 2.77
C GLY A 95 17.53 -20.97 3.31
N PHE A 96 17.16 -20.02 2.44
CA PHE A 96 16.72 -18.69 2.82
C PHE A 96 15.20 -18.59 2.85
N LYS A 97 14.70 -17.56 3.54
CA LYS A 97 13.29 -17.16 3.50
C LYS A 97 13.17 -15.72 3.06
N LEU A 98 12.17 -15.42 2.24
CA LEU A 98 11.82 -14.04 1.89
C LEU A 98 11.01 -13.42 3.03
N GLY A 99 11.28 -12.16 3.37
CA GLY A 99 10.45 -11.34 4.25
C GLY A 99 10.33 -9.93 3.69
N ILE A 100 9.18 -9.29 3.92
CA ILE A 100 8.91 -7.91 3.53
C ILE A 100 8.72 -7.09 4.81
N THR A 101 9.62 -6.14 5.04
CA THR A 101 9.58 -5.27 6.22
C THR A 101 9.32 -3.83 5.82
N VAL A 102 8.69 -3.07 6.71
CA VAL A 102 8.57 -1.62 6.56
C VAL A 102 9.96 -0.98 6.66
N GLU A 103 10.25 -0.01 5.80
CA GLU A 103 11.50 0.75 5.88
C GLU A 103 11.49 1.63 7.14
N ASP A 104 12.52 1.49 7.97
CA ASP A 104 12.75 2.34 9.15
C ASP A 104 13.29 3.70 8.69
N GLY A 105 12.41 4.53 8.16
CA GLY A 105 12.71 5.89 7.76
C GLY A 105 11.42 6.70 7.71
N GLU A 106 11.42 7.85 8.39
CA GLU A 106 10.34 8.83 8.30
C GLU A 106 10.06 9.14 6.83
N LEU A 107 9.01 8.56 6.27
CA LEU A 107 8.41 9.07 5.05
C LEU A 107 7.83 10.44 5.43
N GLY A 108 8.64 11.47 5.16
CA GLY A 108 8.45 12.86 5.55
C GLY A 108 6.99 13.25 5.70
N GLY A 109 6.61 13.47 6.96
CA GLY A 109 5.37 14.14 7.32
C GLY A 109 5.44 15.62 6.98
N ASP A 110 5.59 15.97 5.70
CA ASP A 110 5.41 17.34 5.23
C ASP A 110 3.90 17.60 5.09
N SER A 111 3.18 17.67 6.21
CA SER A 111 1.81 18.23 6.30
C SER A 111 1.37 18.45 7.76
N GLU A 112 2.26 18.90 8.64
CA GLU A 112 1.82 19.51 9.92
C GLU A 112 2.67 20.75 10.27
N SER A 113 2.90 21.63 9.28
CA SER A 113 3.43 22.97 9.52
C SER A 113 2.68 24.01 8.67
N MET A 114 1.36 24.06 8.80
CA MET A 114 0.58 25.16 8.24
C MET A 114 -0.59 25.55 9.14
N ILE A 115 -0.32 25.76 10.45
CA ILE A 115 -1.30 26.41 11.35
C ILE A 115 -0.70 27.57 12.17
N GLU A 116 0.63 27.67 12.40
CA GLU A 116 1.13 28.70 13.33
C GLU A 116 1.41 30.09 12.77
N GLU A 117 1.65 30.29 11.46
CA GLU A 117 1.95 31.65 10.97
C GLU A 117 0.71 32.56 10.85
N SER A 118 -0.50 32.00 10.86
CA SER A 118 -1.74 32.80 10.74
C SER A 118 -2.18 33.46 12.05
N LYS A 119 -1.57 33.11 13.20
CA LYS A 119 -1.89 33.74 14.50
C LYS A 119 -0.96 34.90 14.86
N LEU A 120 0.31 34.89 14.44
CA LEU A 120 1.25 35.96 14.80
C LEU A 120 0.97 37.27 14.06
N SER A 121 0.39 37.23 12.86
CA SER A 121 0.06 38.43 12.07
C SER A 121 -1.16 39.21 12.60
N ARG A 122 -2.02 38.60 13.44
CA ARG A 122 -3.18 39.29 14.01
C ARG A 122 -2.88 40.03 15.31
N GLU A 123 -1.73 39.80 15.94
CA GLU A 123 -1.41 40.40 17.25
C GLU A 123 -0.57 41.67 17.15
N THR A 124 0.13 41.92 16.03
CA THR A 124 0.95 43.13 15.84
C THR A 124 0.23 44.27 15.10
N ALA A 125 -1.05 44.11 14.76
CA ALA A 125 -1.82 45.13 14.05
C ALA A 125 -2.72 45.99 14.95
N ASN A 126 -2.70 45.77 16.27
CA ASN A 126 -3.55 46.47 17.26
C ASN A 126 -2.76 47.07 18.44
N LEU A 127 -1.54 47.57 18.21
CA LEU A 127 -0.77 48.38 19.16
C LEU A 127 -0.38 49.73 18.54
#